data_AF-A0A8C3LT93-F1
#
_entry.id   AF-A0A8C3LT93-F1
#
_cell.length_a   1.000
_cell.length_b   1.000
_cell.length_c   1.000
_cell.angle_alpha   90.00
_cell.angle_beta   90.00
_cell.angle_gamma   90.00
#
_symmetry.space_group_name_H-M   'P 1'
#
loop_
_entity.id
_entity.type
_entity.pdbx_description
1 polymer ?
#
loop_
_entity_poly.entity_id
_entity_poly.type
_entity_poly.pdbx_seq_one_letter_code
_entity_poly.pdbx_strand_id
1 'polypeptide(L)'
;MWHCFSPPPPPTDAALSQEIQRLRDTQQLLENNGSALAVALAVLEGNQTQLKKHGTETAALLELLSANQSATRLEVSGMMVSVWRERSTTRSALHQLLRAMWALNRSSCQVCPPGWRLHGGSCYMVGSGAVGWAQAQGRCRDSGAQLVVIGDAQEQEFLTSLAPPHDTWIGLHDRSTEGSFQWVDGSALSFRNWRWGQPDEA
;
A
#
# COMPACT_ATOMS: atom_id res chain seq x y z
N MET A 1 -17.36 6.24 -18.68
CA MET A 1 -17.20 6.86 -17.36
C MET A 1 -15.80 6.52 -16.91
N TRP A 2 -14.84 7.44 -16.75
CA TRP A 2 -13.42 7.18 -16.41
C TRP A 2 -13.26 7.56 -14.95
N HIS A 3 -12.37 6.85 -14.27
CA HIS A 3 -11.72 7.42 -13.11
C HIS A 3 -10.44 8.09 -13.61
N CYS A 4 -10.16 9.31 -13.16
CA CYS A 4 -8.75 9.74 -13.06
C CYS A 4 -8.14 9.04 -11.84
N PHE A 5 -8.08 7.72 -11.92
CA PHE A 5 -7.13 6.93 -11.19
C PHE A 5 -6.53 6.01 -12.24
N SER A 6 -5.57 6.53 -13.01
CA SER A 6 -4.46 5.66 -13.33
C SER A 6 -3.79 5.47 -11.97
N PRO A 7 -3.91 4.30 -11.29
CA PRO A 7 -2.78 3.91 -10.47
C PRO A 7 -1.57 4.05 -11.40
N PRO A 8 -0.45 4.65 -10.95
CA PRO A 8 0.75 4.62 -11.76
C PRO A 8 0.91 3.17 -12.25
N PRO A 9 1.13 2.91 -13.55
CA PRO A 9 1.45 1.56 -13.98
C PRO A 9 2.50 1.04 -12.98
N PRO A 10 2.33 -0.19 -12.43
CA PRO A 10 3.32 -0.75 -11.52
C PRO A 10 4.67 -0.49 -12.17
N PRO A 11 5.63 0.14 -11.48
CA PRO A 11 6.75 0.80 -12.13
C PRO A 11 7.35 -0.14 -13.16
N THR A 12 7.08 0.17 -14.43
CA THR A 12 7.64 -0.57 -15.57
C THR A 12 9.12 -0.27 -15.73
N ASP A 13 9.62 0.63 -14.88
CA ASP A 13 11.03 0.81 -14.65
C ASP A 13 11.59 -0.44 -13.96
N ALA A 14 12.04 -1.38 -14.78
CA ALA A 14 12.75 -2.57 -14.35
C ALA A 14 13.89 -2.22 -13.38
N ALA A 15 14.49 -1.02 -13.50
CA ALA A 15 15.49 -0.52 -12.57
C ALA A 15 14.92 -0.27 -11.16
N LEU A 16 13.72 0.30 -11.03
CA LEU A 16 13.10 0.53 -9.72
C LEU A 16 12.67 -0.79 -9.06
N SER A 17 12.13 -1.73 -9.84
CA SER A 17 11.78 -3.06 -9.33
C SER A 17 13.03 -3.85 -8.91
N GLN A 18 14.12 -3.73 -9.66
CA GLN A 18 15.42 -4.30 -9.31
C GLN A 18 15.99 -3.67 -8.03
N GLU A 19 15.86 -2.35 -7.88
CA GLU A 19 16.35 -1.64 -6.69
C GLU A 19 15.51 -1.98 -5.45
N ILE A 20 14.19 -2.09 -5.58
CA ILE A 20 13.31 -2.56 -4.50
C ILE A 20 13.70 -3.99 -4.07
N GLN A 21 14.00 -4.87 -5.03
CA GLN A 21 14.43 -6.23 -4.72
C GLN A 21 15.80 -6.24 -4.03
N ARG A 22 16.77 -5.44 -4.51
CA ARG A 22 18.07 -5.29 -3.85
C ARG A 22 17.95 -4.79 -2.42
N LEU A 23 17.08 -3.82 -2.16
CA LEU A 23 16.84 -3.30 -0.81
C LEU A 23 16.20 -4.37 0.08
N ARG A 24 15.28 -5.19 -0.45
CA ARG A 24 14.68 -6.32 0.27
C ARG A 24 15.74 -7.38 0.61
N ASP A 25 16.59 -7.74 -0.33
CA ASP A 25 17.65 -8.73 -0.13
C ASP A 25 18.68 -8.22 0.89
N THR A 26 19.05 -6.93 0.81
CA THR A 26 19.96 -6.29 1.77
C THR A 26 19.35 -6.27 3.18
N GLN A 27 18.06 -5.99 3.31
CA GLN A 27 17.37 -6.02 4.59
C GLN A 27 17.38 -7.44 5.20
N GLN A 28 17.11 -8.47 4.37
CA GLN A 28 17.13 -9.86 4.82
C GLN A 28 18.53 -10.30 5.28
N LEU A 29 19.58 -9.88 4.56
CA LEU A 29 20.97 -10.14 4.95
C LEU A 29 21.32 -9.52 6.30
N LEU A 30 20.90 -8.28 6.55
CA LEU A 30 21.11 -7.61 7.83
C LEU A 30 20.39 -8.33 8.98
N GLU A 31 19.16 -8.79 8.75
CA GLU A 31 18.39 -9.56 9.74
C GLU A 31 19.06 -10.91 10.05
N ASN A 32 19.51 -11.64 9.02
CA ASN A 32 20.22 -12.91 9.19
C ASN A 32 21.56 -12.73 9.93
N ASN A 33 22.33 -11.69 9.61
CA ASN A 33 23.61 -11.38 10.27
C ASN A 33 23.39 -11.03 11.75
N GLY A 34 22.35 -10.26 12.06
CA GLY A 34 21.97 -9.94 13.45
C GLY A 34 21.62 -11.21 14.25
N SER A 35 20.84 -12.12 13.66
CA SER A 35 20.52 -13.40 14.28
C SER A 35 21.76 -14.29 14.50
N ALA A 36 22.66 -14.37 13.52
CA ALA A 36 23.89 -15.15 13.62
C ALA A 36 24.83 -14.63 14.72
N LEU A 37 24.98 -13.30 14.82
CA LEU A 37 25.77 -12.66 15.88
C LEU A 37 25.19 -12.95 17.27
N ALA A 38 23.87 -12.93 17.43
CA ALA A 38 23.22 -13.25 18.70
C ALA A 38 23.49 -14.70 19.14
N VAL A 39 23.46 -15.65 18.20
CA VAL A 39 23.79 -17.06 18.47
C VAL A 39 25.25 -17.23 18.86
N ALA A 40 26.18 -16.60 18.12
CA ALA A 40 27.61 -16.66 18.42
C ALA A 40 27.93 -16.09 19.82
N LEU A 41 27.27 -14.99 20.20
CA LEU A 41 27.42 -14.39 21.54
C LEU A 41 26.95 -15.36 22.63
N ALA A 42 25.81 -16.03 22.45
CA ALA A 42 25.28 -16.99 23.41
C ALA A 42 26.20 -18.22 23.57
N VAL A 43 26.80 -18.71 22.48
CA VAL A 43 27.80 -19.79 22.53
C VAL A 43 29.03 -19.36 23.31
N LEU A 44 29.50 -18.13 23.09
CA LEU A 44 30.65 -17.58 23.79
C LEU A 44 30.38 -17.39 25.30
N GLU A 45 29.18 -16.94 25.69
CA GLU A 45 28.74 -16.86 27.09
C GLU A 45 28.67 -18.26 27.74
N GLY A 46 28.18 -19.26 26.99
CA GLY A 46 28.16 -20.67 27.42
C GLY A 46 29.57 -21.25 27.63
N ASN A 47 30.48 -21.03 26.68
CA ASN A 47 31.86 -21.47 26.79
C ASN A 47 32.57 -20.80 27.97
N GLN A 48 32.32 -19.50 28.19
CA GLN A 48 32.89 -18.77 29.32
C GLN A 48 32.40 -19.32 30.67
N THR A 49 31.11 -19.62 30.80
CA THR A 49 30.54 -20.20 32.03
C THR A 49 31.06 -21.60 32.30
N GLN A 50 31.37 -22.40 31.28
CA GLN A 50 32.04 -23.70 31.43
C GLN A 50 33.49 -23.56 31.89
N LEU A 51 34.24 -22.62 31.30
CA LEU A 51 35.63 -22.35 31.69
C LEU A 51 35.75 -21.85 33.14
N LYS A 52 34.81 -21.02 33.62
CA LYS A 52 34.76 -20.58 35.03
C LYS A 52 34.61 -21.74 36.02
N LYS A 53 34.05 -22.88 35.62
CA LYS A 53 33.90 -24.07 36.47
C LYS A 53 35.18 -24.92 36.58
N HIS A 54 36.17 -24.75 35.70
CA HIS A 54 37.28 -25.70 35.54
C HIS A 54 38.65 -25.27 36.09
N GLY A 55 38.80 -24.13 36.78
CA GLY A 55 39.94 -23.91 37.68
C GLY A 55 40.84 -22.70 37.44
N THR A 56 41.59 -22.38 38.49
CA THR A 56 42.16 -21.09 38.91
C THR A 56 43.34 -20.54 38.11
N GLU A 57 43.85 -21.22 37.09
CA GLU A 57 44.96 -20.72 36.26
C GLU A 57 44.53 -19.80 35.11
N THR A 58 43.24 -19.76 34.79
CA THR A 58 42.70 -18.97 33.66
C THR A 58 41.82 -17.79 34.10
N ALA A 59 41.73 -17.50 35.40
CA ALA A 59 40.83 -16.48 35.95
C ALA A 59 41.06 -15.09 35.33
N ALA A 60 42.31 -14.68 35.12
CA ALA A 60 42.64 -13.42 34.47
C ALA A 60 42.25 -13.37 32.97
N LEU A 61 42.44 -14.49 32.25
CA LEU A 61 42.03 -14.60 30.85
C LEU A 61 40.50 -14.64 30.70
N LEU A 62 39.80 -15.25 31.65
CA LEU A 62 38.34 -15.30 31.72
C LEU A 62 37.70 -13.94 31.95
N GLU A 63 38.32 -13.10 32.78
CA GLU A 63 37.87 -11.71 33.00
C GLU A 63 38.16 -10.82 31.79
N LEU A 64 39.31 -11.01 31.12
CA LEU A 64 39.58 -10.31 29.86
C LEU A 64 38.60 -10.71 28.75
N LEU A 65 38.24 -11.98 28.66
CA LEU A 65 37.20 -12.44 27.73
C LEU A 65 35.81 -11.88 28.09
N SER A 66 35.48 -11.75 29.38
CA SER A 66 34.22 -11.16 29.86
C SER A 66 34.11 -9.69 29.45
N ALA A 67 35.21 -8.95 29.63
CA ALA A 67 35.32 -7.56 29.24
C ALA A 67 35.24 -7.39 27.72
N ASN A 68 35.90 -8.25 26.94
CA ASN A 68 35.88 -8.16 25.48
C ASN A 68 34.51 -8.53 24.89
N GLN A 69 33.83 -9.55 25.43
CA GLN A 69 32.47 -9.92 25.03
C GLN A 69 31.47 -8.81 25.36
N SER A 70 31.56 -8.20 26.55
CA SER A 70 30.68 -7.09 26.95
C SER A 70 30.93 -5.83 26.10
N ALA A 71 32.18 -5.51 25.78
CA ALA A 71 32.51 -4.43 24.85
C ALA A 71 31.92 -4.67 23.45
N THR A 72 32.13 -5.87 22.90
CA THR A 72 31.59 -6.26 21.58
C THR A 72 30.05 -6.20 21.56
N ARG A 73 29.40 -6.61 22.65
CA ARG A 73 27.94 -6.56 22.78
C ARG A 73 27.41 -5.13 22.71
N LEU A 74 28.08 -4.19 23.37
CA LEU A 74 27.69 -2.78 23.36
C LEU A 74 27.89 -2.15 21.99
N GLU A 75 28.99 -2.45 21.31
CA GLU A 75 29.25 -1.97 19.95
C GLU A 75 28.19 -2.46 18.95
N VAL A 76 27.91 -3.77 18.95
CA VAL A 76 26.88 -4.37 18.08
C VAL A 76 25.49 -3.82 18.41
N SER A 77 25.17 -3.61 19.69
CA SER A 77 23.90 -2.99 20.10
C SER A 77 23.80 -1.54 19.61
N GLY A 78 24.89 -0.77 19.68
CA GLY A 78 24.97 0.59 19.15
C GLY A 78 24.76 0.65 17.64
N MET A 79 25.41 -0.25 16.89
CA MET A 79 25.24 -0.39 15.44
C MET A 79 23.82 -0.79 15.06
N MET A 80 23.19 -1.70 15.81
CA MET A 80 21.78 -2.04 15.57
C MET A 80 20.88 -0.83 15.80
N VAL A 81 21.08 -0.06 16.87
CA VAL A 81 20.27 1.15 17.15
C VAL A 81 20.40 2.19 16.04
N SER A 82 21.61 2.42 15.51
CA SER A 82 21.78 3.34 14.37
C SER A 82 21.10 2.84 13.10
N VAL A 83 21.24 1.55 12.77
CA VAL A 83 20.58 0.92 11.62
C VAL A 83 19.05 0.99 11.74
N TRP A 84 18.50 0.69 12.92
CA TRP A 84 17.05 0.80 13.18
C TRP A 84 16.55 2.24 13.06
N ARG A 85 17.32 3.21 13.57
CA ARG A 85 16.99 4.64 13.45
C ARG A 85 16.97 5.07 11.99
N GLU A 86 18.00 4.76 11.21
CA GLU A 86 18.05 5.05 9.78
C GLU A 86 16.87 4.40 9.03
N ARG A 87 16.60 3.11 9.24
CA ARG A 87 15.45 2.43 8.64
C ARG A 87 14.12 3.13 8.97
N SER A 88 13.97 3.63 10.20
CA SER A 88 12.78 4.34 10.64
C SER A 88 12.64 5.72 9.98
N THR A 89 13.73 6.47 9.83
CA THR A 89 13.73 7.79 9.19
C THR A 89 13.50 7.66 7.69
N THR A 90 14.13 6.69 7.02
CA THR A 90 13.92 6.41 5.59
C THR A 90 12.48 5.96 5.31
N ARG A 91 11.90 5.11 6.17
CA ARG A 91 10.48 4.71 6.07
C ARG A 91 9.52 5.90 6.25
N SER A 92 9.84 6.82 7.17
CA SER A 92 9.05 8.02 7.41
C SER A 92 9.15 8.98 6.22
N ALA A 93 10.36 9.25 5.73
CA ALA A 93 10.60 10.07 4.55
C ALA A 93 9.92 9.49 3.30
N LEU A 94 10.01 8.18 3.08
CA LEU A 94 9.31 7.51 1.98
C LEU A 94 7.78 7.67 2.10
N HIS A 95 7.20 7.49 3.30
CA HIS A 95 5.78 7.75 3.50
C HIS A 95 5.39 9.20 3.24
N GLN A 96 6.21 10.16 3.66
CA GLN A 96 5.98 11.57 3.41
C GLN A 96 6.06 11.88 1.91
N LEU A 97 7.05 11.34 1.21
CA LEU A 97 7.17 11.45 -0.25
C LEU A 97 6.01 10.79 -0.98
N LEU A 98 5.59 9.58 -0.58
CA LEU A 98 4.43 8.90 -1.16
C LEU A 98 3.14 9.71 -0.95
N ARG A 99 2.94 10.31 0.23
CA ARG A 99 1.81 11.21 0.50
C ARG A 99 1.89 12.48 -0.33
N ALA A 100 3.06 13.10 -0.46
CA ALA A 100 3.27 14.28 -1.28
C ALA A 100 3.06 13.98 -2.77
N MET A 101 3.57 12.85 -3.28
CA MET A 101 3.34 12.38 -4.65
C MET A 101 1.87 12.07 -4.89
N TRP A 102 1.16 11.47 -3.93
CA TRP A 102 -0.28 11.24 -4.03
C TRP A 102 -1.08 12.57 -4.04
N ALA A 103 -0.67 13.55 -3.23
CA ALA A 103 -1.27 14.88 -3.21
C ALA A 103 -0.99 15.66 -4.51
N LEU A 104 0.21 15.55 -5.08
CA LEU A 104 0.58 16.15 -6.36
C LEU A 104 -0.13 15.48 -7.55
N ASN A 105 -0.34 14.15 -7.48
CA ASN A 105 -1.16 13.41 -8.45
C ASN A 105 -2.66 13.75 -8.34
N ARG A 106 -3.12 14.26 -7.20
CA ARG A 106 -4.48 14.82 -7.03
C ARG A 106 -4.66 16.15 -7.76
N SER A 107 -3.56 16.81 -8.13
CA SER A 107 -3.54 18.15 -8.77
C SER A 107 -3.20 18.13 -10.27
N SER A 108 -2.88 16.97 -10.86
CA SER A 108 -2.42 16.87 -12.25
C SER A 108 -3.55 16.83 -13.30
N CYS A 109 -4.82 16.74 -12.90
CA CYS A 109 -5.97 16.80 -13.81
C CYS A 109 -6.83 18.05 -13.55
N GLN A 110 -6.31 19.24 -13.85
CA GLN A 110 -7.15 20.45 -13.92
C GLN A 110 -7.95 20.55 -15.24
N VAL A 111 -7.68 19.68 -16.22
CA VAL A 111 -8.35 19.69 -17.53
C VAL A 111 -8.79 18.28 -17.90
N CYS A 112 -10.09 18.10 -18.11
CA CYS A 112 -10.66 16.87 -18.62
C CYS A 112 -10.72 16.88 -20.16
N PRO A 113 -10.74 15.71 -20.83
CA PRO A 113 -10.93 15.64 -22.28
C PRO A 113 -12.24 16.29 -22.73
N PRO A 114 -12.37 16.70 -24.01
CA PRO A 114 -13.62 17.26 -24.52
C PRO A 114 -14.82 16.33 -24.29
N GLY A 115 -15.94 16.88 -23.81
CA GLY A 115 -17.13 16.11 -23.45
C GLY A 115 -17.17 15.60 -22.01
N TRP A 116 -16.08 15.74 -21.26
CA TRP A 116 -16.00 15.35 -19.85
C TRP A 116 -16.19 16.56 -18.91
N ARG A 117 -16.48 16.30 -17.64
CA ARG A 117 -16.67 17.32 -16.59
C ARG A 117 -15.78 17.01 -15.39
N LEU A 118 -15.05 18.00 -14.90
CA LEU A 118 -14.17 17.88 -13.74
C LEU A 118 -14.98 18.06 -12.44
N HIS A 119 -14.84 17.14 -11.51
CA HIS A 119 -15.37 17.25 -10.14
C HIS A 119 -14.50 16.43 -9.18
N GLY A 120 -14.19 16.96 -7.99
CA GLY A 120 -13.43 16.21 -6.97
C GLY A 120 -12.03 15.71 -7.38
N GLY A 121 -11.45 16.22 -8.47
CA GLY A 121 -10.19 15.72 -9.04
C GLY A 121 -10.37 14.57 -10.06
N SER A 122 -11.61 14.25 -10.41
CA SER A 122 -12.00 13.19 -11.36
C SER A 122 -12.78 13.77 -12.54
N CYS A 123 -12.68 13.09 -13.69
CA CYS A 123 -13.40 13.46 -14.91
C CYS A 123 -14.59 12.53 -15.16
N TYR A 124 -15.77 13.11 -15.35
CA TYR A 124 -17.02 12.37 -15.54
C TYR A 124 -17.61 12.62 -16.91
N MET A 125 -18.23 11.61 -17.50
CA MET A 125 -18.95 11.70 -18.76
C MET A 125 -20.11 10.72 -18.75
N VAL A 126 -21.25 11.18 -19.25
CA VAL A 126 -22.44 10.38 -19.46
C VAL A 126 -22.38 9.78 -20.86
N GLY A 127 -22.45 8.46 -20.95
CA GLY A 127 -22.55 7.76 -22.23
C GLY A 127 -23.95 7.85 -22.81
N SER A 128 -24.05 7.88 -24.14
CA SER A 128 -25.34 7.84 -24.85
C SER A 128 -25.68 6.42 -25.33
N GLY A 129 -26.99 6.13 -25.39
CA GLY A 129 -27.54 4.90 -25.96
C GLY A 129 -28.00 3.88 -24.91
N ALA A 130 -29.09 3.19 -25.23
CA ALA A 130 -29.67 2.16 -24.37
C ALA A 130 -28.89 0.84 -24.54
N VAL A 131 -28.05 0.51 -23.55
CA VAL A 131 -27.26 -0.71 -23.50
C VAL A 131 -27.37 -1.37 -22.13
N GLY A 132 -27.12 -2.68 -22.04
CA GLY A 132 -27.06 -3.38 -20.75
C GLY A 132 -25.81 -3.01 -19.94
N TRP A 133 -25.85 -3.24 -18.63
CA TRP A 133 -24.78 -2.88 -17.69
C TRP A 133 -23.38 -3.38 -18.12
N ALA A 134 -23.26 -4.63 -18.53
CA ALA A 134 -21.98 -5.22 -18.94
C ALA A 134 -21.39 -4.52 -20.18
N GLN A 135 -22.24 -4.13 -21.13
CA GLN A 135 -21.83 -3.39 -22.32
C GLN A 135 -21.51 -1.93 -21.98
N ALA A 136 -22.24 -1.31 -21.04
CA ALA A 136 -21.92 0.02 -20.54
C ALA A 136 -20.53 0.04 -19.87
N GLN A 137 -20.21 -0.96 -19.04
CA GLN A 137 -18.89 -1.14 -18.46
C GLN A 137 -17.81 -1.37 -19.52
N GLY A 138 -18.11 -2.18 -20.55
CA GLY A 138 -17.24 -2.37 -21.71
C GLY A 138 -16.91 -1.06 -22.44
N ARG A 139 -17.93 -0.26 -22.80
CA ARG A 139 -17.76 1.05 -23.44
C ARG A 139 -16.98 2.03 -22.58
N CYS A 140 -17.16 1.96 -21.25
CA CYS A 140 -16.30 2.69 -20.32
C CYS A 140 -14.86 2.21 -20.50
N ARG A 141 -14.58 0.92 -20.36
CA ARG A 141 -13.22 0.37 -20.52
C ARG A 141 -12.58 0.69 -21.87
N ASP A 142 -13.33 0.68 -22.96
CA ASP A 142 -12.83 1.02 -24.30
C ASP A 142 -12.37 2.48 -24.41
N SER A 143 -13.01 3.36 -23.64
CA SER A 143 -12.54 4.74 -23.52
C SER A 143 -11.27 4.81 -22.67
N GLY A 144 -10.98 3.79 -21.84
CA GLY A 144 -9.96 3.65 -20.78
C GLY A 144 -10.50 3.87 -19.35
N ALA A 145 -11.79 3.60 -19.18
CA ALA A 145 -12.65 4.10 -18.12
C ALA A 145 -13.33 2.97 -17.30
N GLN A 146 -14.07 3.27 -16.22
CA GLN A 146 -15.04 2.36 -15.58
C GLN A 146 -16.31 3.08 -15.10
N LEU A 147 -17.44 2.38 -15.06
CA LEU A 147 -18.68 2.89 -14.45
C LEU A 147 -18.42 3.48 -13.05
N VAL A 148 -19.14 4.55 -12.72
CA VAL A 148 -18.82 5.36 -11.54
C VAL A 148 -19.01 4.57 -10.26
N VAL A 149 -18.03 4.73 -9.37
CA VAL A 149 -18.09 4.34 -7.96
C VAL A 149 -18.42 5.58 -7.17
N ILE A 150 -19.54 5.57 -6.45
CA ILE A 150 -20.01 6.74 -5.71
C ILE A 150 -19.55 6.60 -4.27
N GLY A 151 -18.66 7.49 -3.84
CA GLY A 151 -18.05 7.44 -2.50
C GLY A 151 -18.79 8.27 -1.45
N ASP A 152 -19.49 9.32 -1.87
CA ASP A 152 -20.15 10.24 -0.94
C ASP A 152 -21.35 10.97 -1.56
N ALA A 153 -22.07 11.71 -0.71
CA ALA A 153 -23.27 12.44 -1.10
C ALA A 153 -23.00 13.64 -2.04
N GLN A 154 -21.81 14.25 -1.99
CA GLN A 154 -21.46 15.38 -2.86
C GLN A 154 -21.23 14.89 -4.29
N GLU A 155 -20.55 13.76 -4.43
CA GLU A 155 -20.38 13.08 -5.71
C GLU A 155 -21.74 12.63 -6.27
N GLN A 156 -22.62 12.06 -5.44
CA GLN A 156 -23.98 11.70 -5.83
C GLN A 156 -24.78 12.90 -6.37
N GLU A 157 -24.73 14.04 -5.69
CA GLU A 157 -25.41 15.27 -6.10
C GLU A 157 -24.86 15.79 -7.44
N PHE A 158 -23.53 15.82 -7.59
CA PHE A 158 -22.89 16.20 -8.84
C PHE A 158 -23.31 15.29 -10.00
N LEU A 159 -23.31 13.97 -9.80
CA LEU A 159 -23.74 13.01 -10.82
C LEU A 159 -25.20 13.20 -11.19
N THR A 160 -26.06 13.50 -10.22
CA THR A 160 -27.48 13.79 -10.46
C THR A 160 -27.66 15.06 -11.31
N SER A 161 -26.82 16.08 -11.11
CA SER A 161 -26.83 17.29 -11.93
C SER A 161 -26.32 17.07 -13.37
N LEU A 162 -25.49 16.05 -13.57
CA LEU A 162 -24.91 15.70 -14.87
C LEU A 162 -25.78 14.71 -15.66
N ALA A 163 -26.55 13.88 -14.96
CA ALA A 163 -27.33 12.81 -15.55
C ALA A 163 -28.54 13.34 -16.35
N PRO A 164 -28.91 12.67 -17.46
CA PRO A 164 -30.14 12.93 -18.18
C PRO A 164 -31.36 12.56 -17.31
N PRO A 165 -32.58 12.95 -17.69
CA PRO A 165 -33.82 12.66 -16.94
C PRO A 165 -34.24 11.17 -16.95
N HIS A 166 -33.34 10.26 -17.33
CA HIS A 166 -33.57 8.83 -17.44
C HIS A 166 -32.53 8.06 -16.62
N ASP A 167 -32.88 6.83 -16.23
CA ASP A 167 -32.00 5.98 -15.44
C ASP A 167 -30.68 5.70 -16.18
N THR A 168 -29.58 5.77 -15.43
CA THR A 168 -28.22 5.64 -15.96
C THR A 168 -27.47 4.58 -15.16
N TRP A 169 -26.72 3.71 -15.85
CA TRP A 169 -25.92 2.69 -15.19
C TRP A 169 -24.79 3.29 -14.35
N ILE A 170 -24.60 2.74 -13.15
CA ILE A 170 -23.48 3.01 -12.24
C ILE A 170 -22.66 1.74 -12.01
N GLY A 171 -21.53 1.85 -11.34
CA GLY A 171 -20.58 0.76 -11.12
C GLY A 171 -20.96 -0.24 -10.03
N LEU A 172 -22.13 -0.09 -9.39
CA LEU A 172 -22.56 -1.02 -8.35
C LEU A 172 -23.17 -2.28 -8.97
N HIS A 173 -22.79 -3.45 -8.46
CA HIS A 173 -23.30 -4.73 -8.93
C HIS A 173 -23.18 -5.82 -7.86
N ASP A 174 -23.90 -6.92 -8.02
CA ASP A 174 -23.89 -8.10 -7.14
C ASP A 174 -23.59 -9.41 -7.91
N ARG A 175 -23.15 -9.28 -9.17
CA ARG A 175 -22.84 -10.39 -10.10
C ARG A 175 -21.96 -11.53 -9.55
N SER A 176 -21.21 -11.30 -8.47
CA SER A 176 -20.41 -12.33 -7.81
C SER A 176 -21.28 -13.23 -6.93
N THR A 177 -22.17 -12.61 -6.16
CA THR A 177 -23.06 -13.25 -5.19
C THR A 177 -24.29 -12.36 -5.06
N GLU A 178 -25.46 -12.87 -5.45
CA GLU A 178 -26.75 -12.18 -5.30
C GLU A 178 -26.92 -11.62 -3.88
N GLY A 179 -27.40 -10.38 -3.79
CA GLY A 179 -27.57 -9.67 -2.50
C GLY A 179 -26.27 -9.15 -1.88
N SER A 180 -25.11 -9.46 -2.46
CA SER A 180 -23.80 -8.96 -2.04
C SER A 180 -23.25 -7.94 -3.03
N PHE A 181 -23.62 -6.68 -2.82
CA PHE A 181 -23.22 -5.58 -3.68
C PHE A 181 -21.75 -5.18 -3.49
N GLN A 182 -21.05 -5.04 -4.61
CA GLN A 182 -19.67 -4.58 -4.74
C GLN A 182 -19.53 -3.60 -5.91
N TRP A 183 -18.54 -2.73 -5.84
CA TRP A 183 -18.23 -1.79 -6.90
C TRP A 183 -17.33 -2.42 -7.97
N VAL A 184 -17.37 -1.88 -9.20
CA VAL A 184 -16.51 -2.34 -10.31
C VAL A 184 -15.00 -2.22 -10.06
N ASP A 185 -14.58 -1.40 -9.09
CA ASP A 185 -13.19 -1.26 -8.65
C ASP A 185 -12.79 -2.31 -7.59
N GLY A 186 -13.72 -3.17 -7.18
CA GLY A 186 -13.54 -4.18 -6.15
C GLY A 186 -13.74 -3.68 -4.72
N SER A 187 -14.07 -2.40 -4.53
CA SER A 187 -14.38 -1.87 -3.21
C SER A 187 -15.74 -2.35 -2.70
N ALA A 188 -15.84 -2.52 -1.38
CA ALA A 188 -17.09 -2.86 -0.73
C ALA A 188 -18.07 -1.66 -0.78
N LEU A 189 -19.37 -1.94 -0.72
CA LEU A 189 -20.41 -0.91 -0.65
C LEU A 189 -20.23 -0.01 0.60
N SER A 190 -19.64 1.17 0.41
CA SER A 190 -19.37 2.16 1.44
C SER A 190 -20.45 3.25 1.54
N PHE A 191 -21.04 3.61 0.39
CA PHE A 191 -22.08 4.62 0.27
C PHE A 191 -23.30 4.03 -0.44
N ARG A 192 -24.49 4.33 0.07
CA ARG A 192 -25.77 3.86 -0.50
C ARG A 192 -26.78 5.00 -0.55
N ASN A 193 -27.48 5.09 -1.68
CA ASN A 193 -28.58 6.02 -1.90
C ASN A 193 -29.75 5.31 -2.59
N TRP A 194 -30.23 4.25 -1.94
CA TRP A 194 -31.32 3.44 -2.47
C TRP A 194 -32.61 4.24 -2.54
N ARG A 195 -33.37 4.06 -3.63
CA ARG A 195 -34.77 4.50 -3.66
C ARG A 195 -35.57 3.71 -2.64
N TRP A 196 -36.70 4.28 -2.23
CA TRP A 196 -37.61 3.58 -1.34
C TRP A 196 -38.03 2.23 -1.94
N GLY A 197 -37.88 1.16 -1.15
CA GLY A 197 -38.17 -0.22 -1.56
C GLY A 197 -37.01 -0.96 -2.25
N GLN A 198 -35.84 -0.35 -2.41
CA GLN A 198 -34.68 -0.95 -3.10
C GLN A 198 -33.54 -1.31 -2.10
N PRO A 199 -32.71 -2.34 -2.38
CA PRO A 199 -32.82 -3.28 -3.51
C PRO A 199 -33.92 -4.33 -3.25
N ASP A 200 -34.80 -4.55 -4.23
CA ASP A 200 -35.87 -5.57 -4.17
C ASP A 200 -35.51 -6.87 -4.89
N GLU A 201 -34.47 -6.84 -5.74
CA GLU A 201 -33.85 -8.01 -6.38
C GLU A 201 -32.54 -8.40 -5.69
N ALA A 202 -32.55 -8.60 -4.36
CA ALA A 202 -31.38 -8.97 -3.57
C ALA A 202 -31.46 -10.39 -3.00
#